data_AF-A0A932CV52-F1
#
_entry.id   AF-A0A932CV52-F1
#
_cell.length_a   1.000
_cell.length_b   1.000
_cell.length_c   1.000
_cell.angle_alpha   90.00
_cell.angle_beta   90.00
_cell.angle_gamma   90.00
#
_symmetry.space_group_name_H-M   'P 1'
#
loop_
_entity.id
_entity.type
_entity.pdbx_description
1 polymer ?
#
loop_
_entity_poly.entity_id
_entity_poly.type
_entity_poly.pdbx_seq_one_letter_code
_entity_poly.pdbx_strand_id
1 'polypeptide(L)'
;MRALSSLMLAGLLVLVACPDEPKLEIGARCDSDEACSSGNCVGDGSGRPFGRCTRPCAESSDCPDGWSCGAITTRGEAVCVEGDGIPLVPSRRAASATHREAP
;
A
#
# COMPACT_ATOMS: atom_id res chain seq x y z
N MET A 1 31.95 51.70 -27.72
CA MET A 1 32.60 51.20 -26.48
C MET A 1 31.61 51.42 -25.34
N ARG A 2 30.72 50.45 -25.07
CA ARG A 2 30.77 49.51 -23.93
C ARG A 2 30.85 50.20 -22.56
N ALA A 3 29.74 50.27 -21.83
CA ALA A 3 29.69 50.14 -20.37
C ALA A 3 28.22 50.06 -19.88
N LEU A 4 27.55 48.96 -20.17
CA LEU A 4 26.40 48.49 -19.37
C LEU A 4 26.93 47.28 -18.62
N SER A 5 27.41 47.49 -17.40
CA SER A 5 27.93 46.41 -16.57
C SER A 5 27.57 46.68 -15.12
N SER A 6 27.08 45.61 -14.48
CA SER A 6 26.89 45.47 -13.03
C SER A 6 25.54 45.94 -12.49
N LEU A 7 24.49 45.16 -12.74
CA LEU A 7 23.42 45.00 -11.76
C LEU A 7 22.89 43.56 -11.80
N MET A 8 22.87 42.96 -10.61
CA MET A 8 22.16 41.75 -10.21
C MET A 8 22.80 40.39 -10.52
N LEU A 9 23.86 40.05 -9.76
CA LEU A 9 23.94 38.71 -9.17
C LEU A 9 22.87 38.63 -8.07
N ALA A 10 21.64 38.26 -8.43
CA ALA A 10 20.61 37.96 -7.45
C ALA A 10 19.83 36.72 -7.91
N GLY A 11 20.12 35.61 -7.23
CA GLY A 11 19.14 34.58 -6.93
C GLY A 11 18.52 33.85 -8.11
N LEU A 12 19.17 32.79 -8.56
CA LEU A 12 18.44 31.64 -9.07
C LEU A 12 18.88 30.38 -8.31
N LEU A 13 18.69 30.41 -6.99
CA LEU A 13 18.44 29.21 -6.20
C LEU A 13 17.07 28.69 -6.64
N VAL A 14 17.02 28.01 -7.79
CA VAL A 14 15.87 27.19 -8.15
C VAL A 14 15.91 26.02 -7.17
N LEU A 15 15.20 26.20 -6.05
CA LEU A 15 14.72 25.10 -5.24
C LEU A 15 13.97 24.17 -6.19
N VAL A 16 14.64 23.10 -6.61
CA VAL A 16 14.00 21.98 -7.30
C VAL A 16 13.03 21.39 -6.27
N ALA A 17 11.81 21.91 -6.25
CA ALA A 17 10.69 21.24 -5.64
C ALA A 17 10.52 19.95 -6.44
N CYS A 18 11.04 18.84 -5.92
CA CYS A 18 10.67 17.52 -6.43
C CYS A 18 9.14 17.48 -6.44
N PRO A 19 8.49 17.30 -7.60
CA PRO A 19 7.05 17.12 -7.60
C PRO A 19 6.77 15.86 -6.78
N ASP A 20 6.01 16.00 -5.69
CA ASP A 20 5.36 14.88 -5.02
C ASP A 20 4.54 14.16 -6.09
N GLU A 21 5.03 13.01 -6.55
CA GLU A 21 4.30 12.19 -7.51
C GLU A 21 2.95 11.79 -6.88
N PRO A 22 1.85 11.82 -7.65
CA PRO A 22 0.54 11.47 -7.11
C PRO A 22 0.58 10.03 -6.59
N LYS A 23 0.38 9.88 -5.27
CA LYS A 23 0.36 8.56 -4.65
C LYS A 23 -0.83 7.75 -5.14
N LEU A 24 -0.59 6.46 -5.38
CA LEU A 24 -1.54 5.52 -5.94
C LEU A 24 -2.60 5.08 -4.92
N GLU A 25 -3.84 4.97 -5.39
CA GLU A 25 -5.00 4.52 -4.62
C GLU A 25 -5.02 3.00 -4.40
N ILE A 26 -5.85 2.52 -3.48
CA ILE A 26 -6.04 1.09 -3.22
C ILE A 26 -6.46 0.35 -4.49
N GLY A 27 -5.86 -0.81 -4.74
CA GLY A 27 -6.09 -1.62 -5.94
C GLY A 27 -5.22 -1.24 -7.14
N ALA A 28 -4.62 -0.05 -7.15
CA ALA A 28 -3.70 0.35 -8.21
C ALA A 28 -2.47 -0.56 -8.24
N ARG A 29 -1.97 -0.82 -9.45
CA ARG A 29 -0.71 -1.53 -9.65
C ARG A 29 0.43 -0.70 -9.07
N CYS A 30 1.33 -1.32 -8.32
CA CYS A 30 2.50 -0.67 -7.76
C CYS A 30 3.74 -1.57 -7.92
N ASP A 31 4.90 -0.94 -7.95
CA ASP A 31 6.20 -1.61 -7.98
C ASP A 31 7.01 -1.35 -6.67
N SER A 32 6.56 -0.43 -5.80
CA SER A 32 7.13 -0.18 -4.46
C SER A 32 6.09 0.39 -3.49
N ASP A 33 6.37 0.31 -2.19
CA ASP A 33 5.51 0.80 -1.10
C ASP A 33 5.24 2.31 -1.20
N GLU A 34 6.25 3.09 -1.57
CA GLU A 34 6.21 4.56 -1.63
C GLU A 34 5.28 5.06 -2.73
N ALA A 35 5.06 4.25 -3.77
CA ALA A 35 4.12 4.57 -4.83
C ALA A 35 2.69 4.61 -4.31
N CYS A 36 2.38 3.90 -3.22
CA CYS A 36 1.03 3.82 -2.67
C CYS A 36 0.75 4.91 -1.63
N SER A 37 -0.46 5.48 -1.67
CA SER A 37 -0.93 6.46 -0.68
C SER A 37 -0.87 5.91 0.75
N SER A 38 -1.10 4.61 0.88
CA SER A 38 -1.03 3.83 2.12
C SER A 38 0.37 3.38 2.55
N GLY A 39 1.40 3.53 1.71
CA GLY A 39 2.74 3.00 1.98
C GLY A 39 2.83 1.46 1.94
N ASN A 40 1.87 0.78 1.32
CA ASN A 40 1.84 -0.69 1.25
C ASN A 40 1.54 -1.17 -0.17
N CYS A 41 2.57 -1.73 -0.82
CA CYS A 41 2.51 -2.39 -2.11
C CYS A 41 2.72 -3.89 -1.93
N VAL A 42 1.64 -4.65 -2.03
CA VAL A 42 1.66 -6.07 -1.70
C VAL A 42 1.38 -6.92 -2.93
N GLY A 43 2.24 -7.91 -3.16
CA GLY A 43 1.99 -8.95 -4.15
C GLY A 43 0.84 -9.83 -3.67
N ASP A 44 -0.17 -10.02 -4.52
CA ASP A 44 -1.34 -10.87 -4.25
C ASP A 44 -1.04 -12.38 -4.33
N GLY A 45 0.23 -12.78 -4.46
CA GLY A 45 0.65 -14.16 -4.59
C GLY A 45 0.21 -14.84 -5.90
N SER A 46 -0.45 -14.11 -6.81
CA SER A 46 -0.98 -14.65 -8.07
C SER A 46 0.09 -14.85 -9.16
N GLY A 47 1.37 -14.68 -8.82
CA GLY A 47 2.50 -14.77 -9.76
C GLY A 47 2.63 -13.57 -10.70
N ARG A 48 1.86 -12.49 -10.46
CA ARG A 48 2.00 -11.23 -11.20
C ARG A 48 3.37 -10.59 -10.91
N PRO A 49 3.99 -9.94 -11.90
CA PRO A 49 5.29 -9.29 -11.71
C PRO A 49 5.20 -7.96 -10.95
N PHE A 50 4.00 -7.56 -10.52
CA PHE A 50 3.72 -6.30 -9.84
C PHE A 50 2.80 -6.53 -8.64
N GLY A 51 2.91 -5.64 -7.65
CA GLY A 51 2.03 -5.61 -6.49
C GLY A 51 0.78 -4.78 -6.73
N ARG A 52 -0.07 -4.72 -5.70
CA ARG A 52 -1.18 -3.77 -5.62
C ARG A 52 -1.13 -2.97 -4.34
N CYS A 53 -1.52 -1.70 -4.44
CA CYS A 53 -1.67 -0.85 -3.29
C CYS A 53 -2.79 -1.36 -2.40
N THR A 54 -2.49 -1.53 -1.12
CA THR A 54 -3.41 -2.02 -0.11
C THR A 54 -3.34 -1.17 1.16
N ARG A 55 -4.26 -1.36 2.10
CA ARG A 55 -4.26 -0.68 3.40
C ARG A 55 -4.23 -1.71 4.53
N PRO A 56 -3.71 -1.32 5.71
CA PRO A 56 -3.89 -2.12 6.90
C PRO A 56 -5.38 -2.25 7.25
N CYS A 57 -5.74 -3.38 7.85
CA CYS A 57 -7.09 -3.70 8.29
C CYS A 57 -7.04 -4.52 9.59
N ALA A 58 -8.07 -4.39 10.42
CA ALA A 58 -8.28 -5.27 11.56
C ALA A 58 -9.28 -6.38 11.22
N GLU A 59 -10.27 -6.07 10.38
CA GLU A 59 -11.31 -6.99 9.93
C GLU A 59 -11.70 -6.73 8.45
N SER A 60 -12.38 -7.69 7.81
CA SER A 60 -12.74 -7.55 6.39
C SER A 60 -13.71 -6.40 6.11
N SER A 61 -14.43 -5.90 7.12
CA SER A 61 -15.32 -4.74 6.96
C SER A 61 -14.57 -3.41 6.79
N ASP A 62 -13.28 -3.37 7.16
CA ASP A 62 -12.39 -2.22 6.91
C ASP A 62 -11.96 -2.10 5.44
N CYS A 63 -12.16 -3.18 4.68
CA CYS A 63 -11.71 -3.30 3.30
C CYS A 63 -12.80 -2.87 2.30
N PRO A 64 -12.40 -2.39 1.11
CA PRO A 64 -13.35 -2.08 0.04
C PRO A 64 -14.20 -3.29 -0.37
N ASP A 65 -15.33 -3.06 -1.03
CA ASP A 65 -16.16 -4.13 -1.58
C ASP A 65 -15.35 -5.09 -2.47
N GLY A 66 -15.50 -6.39 -2.23
CA GLY A 66 -14.75 -7.44 -2.96
C GLY A 66 -13.32 -7.66 -2.46
N TRP A 67 -12.94 -7.04 -1.33
CA TRP A 67 -11.66 -7.26 -0.66
C TRP A 67 -11.88 -7.90 0.71
N SER A 68 -10.83 -8.49 1.27
CA SER A 68 -10.86 -9.10 2.59
C SER A 68 -9.56 -8.88 3.34
N CYS A 69 -9.64 -8.83 4.67
CA CYS A 69 -8.49 -8.69 5.53
C CYS A 69 -7.85 -10.06 5.78
N GLY A 70 -6.58 -10.24 5.40
CA GLY A 70 -5.97 -11.56 5.65
C GLY A 70 -4.55 -11.79 5.14
N ALA A 71 -4.00 -10.95 4.28
CA ALA A 71 -2.58 -11.03 3.96
C ALA A 71 -1.77 -10.39 5.08
N ILE A 72 -0.69 -11.05 5.50
CA ILE A 72 0.25 -10.52 6.48
C ILE A 72 1.48 -10.03 5.74
N THR A 73 1.81 -8.74 5.88
CA THR A 73 3.03 -8.16 5.31
C THR A 73 4.27 -8.75 5.99
N THR A 74 5.45 -8.52 5.42
CA THR A 74 6.73 -8.87 6.06
C THR A 74 6.94 -8.16 7.41
N ARG A 75 6.20 -7.08 7.68
CA ARG A 75 6.18 -6.35 8.95
C ARG A 75 5.20 -6.92 9.98
N GLY A 76 4.44 -7.96 9.61
CA GLY A 76 3.44 -8.58 10.49
C GLY A 76 2.09 -7.87 10.52
N GLU A 77 1.84 -6.96 9.58
CA GLU A 77 0.59 -6.18 9.52
C GLU A 77 -0.43 -6.87 8.63
N ALA A 78 -1.68 -6.98 9.09
CA ALA A 78 -2.78 -7.47 8.26
C ALA A 78 -3.22 -6.39 7.27
N VAL A 79 -3.37 -6.76 6.00
CA VAL A 79 -3.77 -5.85 4.92
C VAL A 79 -4.89 -6.43 4.07
N CYS A 80 -5.62 -5.54 3.39
CA CYS A 80 -6.69 -5.90 2.49
C CYS A 80 -6.13 -6.59 1.22
N VAL A 81 -6.81 -7.60 0.71
CA VAL A 81 -6.49 -8.24 -0.58
C VAL A 81 -7.72 -8.45 -1.44
N GLU A 82 -7.55 -8.29 -2.75
CA GLU A 82 -8.60 -8.43 -3.77
C GLU A 82 -8.98 -9.92 -3.93
N GLY A 83 -10.27 -10.28 -3.74
CA GLY A 83 -10.81 -11.64 -3.86
C GLY A 83 -11.70 -12.08 -2.69
N ASP A 84 -12.28 -13.28 -2.78
CA ASP A 84 -13.03 -13.97 -1.70
C ASP A 84 -12.10 -14.39 -0.56
N GLY A 85 -11.40 -13.40 0.01
CA GLY A 85 -10.31 -13.50 0.97
C GLY A 85 -10.07 -14.92 1.41
N ILE A 86 -9.34 -15.70 0.60
CA ILE A 86 -8.87 -17.00 1.07
C ILE A 86 -8.09 -16.58 2.30
N PRO A 87 -8.60 -16.84 3.52
CA PRO A 87 -7.81 -16.51 4.67
C PRO A 87 -6.54 -17.29 4.43
N LEU A 88 -5.39 -16.63 4.53
CA LEU A 88 -4.20 -17.35 4.89
C LEU A 88 -4.52 -17.91 6.26
N VAL A 89 -5.17 -19.08 6.26
CA VAL A 89 -5.58 -19.81 7.43
C VAL A 89 -4.38 -19.78 8.37
N PRO A 90 -4.51 -19.30 9.63
CA PRO A 90 -3.52 -19.66 10.61
C PRO A 90 -3.64 -21.17 10.72
N SER A 91 -2.66 -21.87 10.15
CA SER A 91 -2.50 -23.32 10.13
C SER A 91 -3.19 -23.95 11.34
N ARG A 92 -4.41 -24.47 11.13
CA ARG A 92 -5.20 -25.30 12.06
C ARG A 92 -5.36 -24.82 13.52
N ARG A 93 -5.68 -23.55 13.80
CA ARG A 93 -6.10 -23.16 15.18
C ARG A 93 -7.42 -22.41 15.34
N ALA A 94 -7.95 -21.78 14.30
CA ALA A 94 -9.19 -21.02 14.40
C ALA A 94 -10.47 -21.87 14.19
N ALA A 95 -10.37 -23.07 13.60
CA ALA A 95 -11.52 -23.94 13.35
C ALA A 95 -12.00 -24.75 14.57
N SER A 96 -11.36 -24.60 15.75
CA SER A 96 -11.72 -25.37 16.95
C SER A 96 -12.76 -24.68 17.84
N ALA A 97 -13.29 -23.52 17.46
CA ALA A 97 -14.16 -22.71 18.33
C ALA A 97 -15.67 -22.99 18.21
N THR A 98 -16.13 -23.90 17.33
CA THR A 98 -17.58 -24.14 17.10
C THR A 98 -18.11 -25.53 17.45
N HIS A 99 -17.39 -26.32 18.25
CA HIS A 99 -18.01 -27.48 18.92
C HIS A 99 -17.94 -27.35 20.44
N ARG A 100 -18.88 -26.58 20.99
CA ARG A 100 -19.44 -26.86 22.30
C ARG A 100 -20.95 -27.08 22.18
N GLU A 101 -21.42 -27.91 23.12
CA GLU A 101 -22.78 -28.38 23.38
C GLU A 101 -23.20 -29.62 22.56
N ALA A 102 -23.68 -30.74 23.09
CA ALA A 102 -23.95 -31.33 24.42
C ALA A 102 -24.70 -32.67 24.11
N PRO A 103 -25.11 -33.55 25.05
CA PRO A 103 -24.80 -33.70 26.47
C PRO A 103 -23.81 -34.83 26.80
#